data_AF-A0A1S3IVC5-F1
#
_entry.id   AF-A0A1S3IVC5-F1
#
_cell.length_a   1.000
_cell.length_b   1.000
_cell.length_c   1.000
_cell.angle_alpha   90.00
_cell.angle_beta   90.00
_cell.angle_gamma   90.00
#
_symmetry.space_group_name_H-M   'P 1'
#
loop_
_entity.id
_entity.type
_entity.pdbx_description
1 polymer ?
#
loop_
_entity_poly.entity_id
_entity_poly.type
_entity_poly.pdbx_seq_one_letter_code
_entity_poly.pdbx_strand_id
1 'polypeptide(L)'
;MSLSYTDYSIPRQPMSDPWTFQCETESAIFRLCFQQFTQLVQIVFQFLLEPNKSSRLIEQLEEFSSQHGVSAAALKNVIKSLLTIPNSALRKNLGPTQLKEDFLTLGLAEEKSTYFAEQWQQNLLALSRTALGQTLMVNQLLDMEWKFGVTAASSELNQVGNTFIQLKLVVNKGNKTENVYM
;
A
#
# COMPACT_ATOMS: atom_id res chain seq x y z
N MET A 1 13.48 -63.97 -8.21
CA MET A 1 12.35 -63.09 -7.85
C MET A 1 12.90 -62.01 -6.94
N SER A 2 13.29 -60.88 -7.53
CA SER A 2 13.83 -59.71 -6.82
C SER A 2 13.72 -58.52 -7.77
N LEU A 3 12.61 -57.81 -7.68
CA LEU A 3 12.36 -56.57 -8.41
C LEU A 3 13.18 -55.46 -7.75
N SER A 4 14.17 -54.93 -8.46
CA SER A 4 14.88 -53.70 -8.07
C SER A 4 14.00 -52.50 -8.41
N TYR A 5 13.51 -51.82 -7.37
CA TYR A 5 12.73 -50.60 -7.47
C TYR A 5 13.67 -49.44 -7.86
N THR A 6 13.49 -48.89 -9.07
CA THR A 6 14.18 -47.66 -9.48
C THR A 6 13.48 -46.47 -8.83
N ASP A 7 14.18 -45.86 -7.87
CA ASP A 7 13.80 -44.64 -7.17
C ASP A 7 13.87 -43.43 -8.13
N TYR A 8 12.72 -42.99 -8.64
CA TYR A 8 12.57 -41.72 -9.33
C TYR A 8 12.41 -40.59 -8.31
N SER A 9 13.50 -40.22 -7.65
CA SER A 9 13.56 -39.01 -6.85
C SER A 9 13.70 -37.80 -7.76
N ILE A 10 12.57 -37.13 -7.99
CA ILE A 10 12.44 -35.84 -8.68
C ILE A 10 13.39 -34.82 -8.03
N PRO A 11 14.23 -34.09 -8.78
CA PRO A 11 15.02 -33.01 -8.20
C PRO A 11 14.06 -31.94 -7.70
N ARG A 12 13.96 -31.77 -6.38
CA ARG A 12 13.33 -30.58 -5.80
C ARG A 12 14.13 -29.38 -6.27
N GLN A 13 13.55 -28.60 -7.17
CA GLN A 13 14.05 -27.24 -7.39
C GLN A 13 14.03 -26.52 -6.04
N PRO A 14 15.10 -25.78 -5.67
CA PRO A 14 15.06 -25.00 -4.45
C PRO A 14 13.92 -24.00 -4.58
N MET A 15 12.96 -24.11 -3.66
CA MET A 15 11.88 -23.15 -3.48
C MET A 15 12.54 -21.80 -3.27
N SER A 16 12.46 -20.93 -4.27
CA SER A 16 13.01 -19.59 -4.21
C SER A 16 12.42 -18.88 -2.99
N ASP A 17 13.25 -18.56 -2.00
CA ASP A 17 12.84 -17.92 -0.76
C ASP A 17 12.08 -16.61 -1.07
N PRO A 18 10.89 -16.38 -0.47
CA PRO A 18 10.10 -15.16 -0.68
C PRO A 18 10.84 -13.85 -0.37
N TRP A 19 11.97 -13.95 0.34
CA TRP A 19 12.80 -12.83 0.79
C TRP A 19 13.89 -12.42 -0.21
N THR A 20 14.17 -13.21 -1.25
CA THR A 20 15.21 -12.89 -2.25
C THR A 20 14.83 -11.71 -3.16
N PHE A 21 13.55 -11.37 -3.26
CA PHE A 21 13.09 -10.19 -4.01
C PHE A 21 13.35 -8.84 -3.32
N GLN A 22 13.83 -8.83 -2.08
CA GLN A 22 13.98 -7.60 -1.30
C GLN A 22 15.38 -6.94 -1.46
N CYS A 23 16.44 -7.71 -1.77
CA CYS A 23 17.81 -7.19 -1.82
C CYS A 23 18.21 -6.51 -3.15
N GLU A 24 17.56 -6.79 -4.28
CA GLU A 24 17.93 -6.12 -5.56
C GLU A 24 17.56 -4.63 -5.60
N THR A 25 16.61 -4.18 -4.76
CA THR A 25 16.20 -2.78 -4.72
C THR A 25 17.07 -1.88 -3.85
N GLU A 26 17.97 -2.45 -3.04
CA GLU A 26 18.81 -1.70 -2.08
C GLU A 26 19.94 -0.87 -2.74
N SER A 27 20.03 -0.80 -4.07
CA SER A 27 21.23 -0.24 -4.72
C SER A 27 21.05 1.09 -5.47
N ALA A 28 19.82 1.58 -5.66
CA ALA A 28 19.57 2.68 -6.60
C ALA A 28 19.45 4.06 -5.92
N ILE A 29 18.82 4.16 -4.74
CA ILE A 29 18.66 5.44 -4.02
C ILE A 29 20.02 6.04 -3.62
N PHE A 30 20.98 5.17 -3.29
CA PHE A 30 22.33 5.58 -2.90
C PHE A 30 23.09 6.28 -4.03
N ARG A 31 22.82 5.93 -5.29
CA ARG A 31 23.56 6.42 -6.47
C ARG A 31 23.13 7.82 -6.94
N LEU A 32 21.99 8.32 -6.47
CA LEU A 32 21.52 9.65 -6.84
C LEU A 32 22.43 10.74 -6.25
N CYS A 33 22.70 11.80 -6.98
CA CYS A 33 23.33 12.97 -6.36
C CYS A 33 22.35 13.65 -5.38
N PHE A 34 22.84 14.56 -4.53
CA PHE A 34 21.99 15.25 -3.56
C PHE A 34 20.84 16.01 -4.24
N GLN A 35 21.12 16.75 -5.32
CA GLN A 35 20.11 17.51 -6.08
C GLN A 35 19.03 16.60 -6.68
N GLN A 36 19.42 15.47 -7.26
CA GLN A 36 18.49 14.48 -7.82
C GLN A 36 17.61 13.87 -6.72
N PHE A 37 18.21 13.55 -5.58
CA PHE A 37 17.51 13.03 -4.43
C PHE A 37 16.47 14.02 -3.90
N THR A 38 16.85 15.30 -3.70
CA THR A 38 15.93 16.33 -3.20
C THR A 38 14.75 16.54 -4.15
N GLN A 39 15.00 16.60 -5.46
CA GLN A 39 13.94 16.78 -6.46
C GLN A 39 12.98 15.58 -6.47
N LEU A 40 13.48 14.35 -6.40
CA LEU A 40 12.64 13.16 -6.35
C LEU A 40 11.83 13.06 -5.06
N VAL A 41 12.42 13.39 -3.91
CA VAL A 41 11.71 13.44 -2.64
C VAL A 41 10.57 14.46 -2.72
N GLN A 42 10.79 15.64 -3.29
CA GLN A 42 9.73 16.63 -3.48
C GLN A 42 8.58 16.12 -4.35
N ILE A 43 8.90 15.51 -5.51
CA ILE A 43 7.90 14.90 -6.41
C ILE A 43 7.08 13.83 -5.66
N VAL A 44 7.75 12.97 -4.89
CA VAL A 44 7.11 11.89 -4.12
C VAL A 44 6.23 12.45 -3.01
N PHE A 45 6.70 13.41 -2.22
CA PHE A 45 5.90 14.02 -1.16
C PHE A 45 4.69 14.78 -1.73
N GLN A 46 4.86 15.50 -2.84
CA GLN A 46 3.75 16.12 -3.56
C GLN A 46 2.68 15.09 -3.95
N PHE A 47 3.08 13.93 -4.48
CA PHE A 47 2.16 12.86 -4.82
C PHE A 47 1.50 12.24 -3.58
N LEU A 48 2.24 12.01 -2.49
CA LEU A 48 1.68 11.45 -1.26
C LEU A 48 0.66 12.38 -0.59
N LEU A 49 0.79 13.70 -0.78
CA LEU A 49 -0.19 14.69 -0.34
C LEU A 49 -1.42 14.73 -1.24
N GLU A 50 -1.25 14.55 -2.55
CA GLU A 50 -2.30 14.60 -3.58
C GLU A 50 -2.36 13.29 -4.40
N PRO A 51 -2.76 12.15 -3.80
CA PRO A 51 -2.68 10.83 -4.44
C PRO A 51 -3.60 10.68 -5.66
N ASN A 52 -4.56 11.58 -5.84
CA ASN A 52 -5.49 11.62 -6.97
C ASN A 52 -4.86 12.17 -8.27
N LYS A 53 -3.64 12.72 -8.23
CA LYS A 53 -2.95 13.29 -9.39
C LYS A 53 -1.83 12.38 -9.91
N SER A 54 -2.16 11.10 -10.14
CA SER A 54 -1.17 10.10 -10.59
C SER A 54 -0.58 10.39 -11.98
N SER A 55 -1.34 11.00 -12.89
CA SER A 55 -0.83 11.41 -14.21
C SER A 55 0.32 12.42 -14.10
N ARG A 56 0.17 13.40 -13.19
CA ARG A 56 1.19 14.43 -12.92
C ARG A 56 2.49 13.81 -12.39
N LEU A 57 2.39 12.76 -11.56
CA LEU A 57 3.57 12.03 -11.10
C LEU A 57 4.33 11.43 -12.29
N ILE A 58 3.63 10.79 -13.23
CA ILE A 58 4.27 10.17 -14.40
C ILE A 58 4.96 11.23 -15.27
N GLU A 59 4.28 12.34 -15.56
CA GLU A 59 4.85 13.46 -16.32
C GLU A 59 6.13 14.01 -15.65
N GLN A 60 6.11 14.23 -14.33
CA GLN A 60 7.28 14.72 -13.60
C GLN A 60 8.44 13.70 -13.56
N LEU A 61 8.14 12.40 -13.56
CA LEU A 61 9.16 11.35 -13.62
C LEU A 61 9.80 11.23 -15.01
N GLU A 62 9.00 11.40 -16.07
CA GLU A 62 9.50 11.45 -17.45
C GLU A 62 10.38 12.68 -17.68
N GLU A 63 9.97 13.84 -17.18
CA GLU A 63 10.76 15.07 -17.21
C GLU A 63 12.07 14.90 -16.43
N PHE A 64 12.01 14.32 -15.23
CA PHE A 64 13.20 14.04 -14.41
C PHE A 64 14.19 13.10 -15.12
N SER A 65 13.69 12.00 -15.71
CA SER A 65 14.52 11.04 -16.45
C SER A 65 15.19 11.70 -17.67
N SER A 66 14.45 12.54 -18.40
CA SER A 66 14.95 13.28 -19.56
C SER A 66 16.01 14.31 -19.19
N GLN A 67 15.84 15.03 -18.07
CA GLN A 67 16.78 16.05 -17.60
C GLN A 67 18.07 15.46 -17.02
N HIS A 68 17.97 14.35 -16.29
CA HIS A 68 19.09 13.80 -15.52
C HIS A 68 19.71 12.53 -16.13
N GLY A 69 19.18 12.02 -17.25
CA GLY A 69 19.69 10.84 -17.94
C GLY A 69 19.58 9.54 -17.13
N VAL A 70 18.66 9.47 -16.17
CA VAL A 70 18.49 8.32 -15.27
C VAL A 70 17.62 7.26 -15.96
N SER A 71 18.08 6.00 -15.99
CA SER A 71 17.34 4.91 -16.61
C SER A 71 15.99 4.65 -15.93
N ALA A 72 14.95 4.35 -16.72
CA ALA A 72 13.60 4.09 -16.22
C ALA A 72 13.56 2.95 -15.19
N ALA A 73 14.39 1.91 -15.37
CA ALA A 73 14.49 0.79 -14.43
C ALA A 73 15.06 1.22 -13.06
N ALA A 74 16.11 2.04 -13.05
CA ALA A 74 16.68 2.57 -11.80
C ALA A 74 15.67 3.50 -11.10
N LEU A 75 15.01 4.37 -11.85
CA LEU A 75 14.02 5.30 -11.34
C LEU A 75 12.82 4.58 -10.72
N LYS A 76 12.32 3.51 -11.34
CA LYS A 76 11.21 2.70 -10.83
C LYS A 76 11.48 2.14 -9.43
N ASN A 77 12.68 1.59 -9.22
CA ASN A 77 13.05 1.01 -7.92
C ASN A 77 13.22 2.08 -6.84
N VAL A 78 13.82 3.21 -7.21
CA VAL A 78 13.94 4.39 -6.34
C VAL A 78 12.56 4.89 -5.93
N ILE A 79 11.65 5.12 -6.88
CA ILE A 79 10.31 5.65 -6.61
C ILE A 79 9.50 4.68 -5.75
N LYS A 80 9.54 3.38 -6.05
CA LYS A 80 8.89 2.37 -5.21
C LYS A 80 9.38 2.45 -3.77
N SER A 81 10.69 2.59 -3.56
CA SER A 81 11.28 2.70 -2.23
C SER A 81 10.89 4.01 -1.54
N LEU A 82 10.98 5.15 -2.24
CA LEU A 82 10.58 6.46 -1.72
C LEU A 82 9.09 6.59 -1.42
N LEU A 83 8.22 5.80 -2.08
CA LEU A 83 6.80 5.73 -1.76
C LEU A 83 6.52 4.79 -0.59
N THR A 84 7.23 3.66 -0.49
CA THR A 84 6.97 2.64 0.53
C THR A 84 7.49 3.05 1.91
N ILE A 85 8.60 3.80 1.99
CA ILE A 85 9.18 4.22 3.26
C ILE A 85 8.25 5.16 4.04
N PRO A 86 7.74 6.28 3.49
CA PRO A 86 6.76 7.14 4.17
C PRO A 86 5.50 6.39 4.59
N ASN A 87 4.98 5.53 3.71
CA ASN A 87 3.80 4.73 4.03
C ASN A 87 4.04 3.76 5.19
N SER A 88 5.22 3.15 5.26
CA SER A 88 5.60 2.26 6.36
C SER A 88 5.86 3.05 7.64
N ALA A 89 6.50 4.21 7.54
CA ALA A 89 6.73 5.13 8.65
C ALA A 89 5.42 5.64 9.25
N LEU A 90 4.41 5.96 8.42
CA LEU A 90 3.07 6.35 8.88
C LEU A 90 2.41 5.22 9.68
N ARG A 91 2.42 3.98 9.14
CA ARG A 91 1.81 2.82 9.81
C ARG A 91 2.47 2.48 11.13
N LYS A 92 3.79 2.68 11.24
CA LYS A 92 4.57 2.46 12.46
C LYS A 92 4.64 3.68 13.38
N ASN A 93 4.02 4.80 12.99
CA ASN A 93 4.07 6.07 13.70
C ASN A 93 5.50 6.53 14.02
N LEU A 94 6.42 6.43 13.03
CA LEU A 94 7.82 6.80 13.21
C LEU A 94 8.00 8.32 13.24
N GLY A 95 8.79 8.78 14.22
CA GLY A 95 9.22 10.18 14.29
C GLY A 95 10.33 10.51 13.28
N PRO A 96 10.59 11.81 13.01
CA PRO A 96 11.65 12.23 12.09
C PRO A 96 13.05 11.79 12.52
N THR A 97 13.35 11.78 13.83
CA THR A 97 14.64 11.33 14.36
C THR A 97 14.88 9.84 14.09
N GLN A 98 13.90 8.99 14.41
CA GLN A 98 13.97 7.55 14.16
C GLN A 98 14.12 7.26 12.67
N LEU A 99 13.37 7.99 11.84
CA LEU A 99 13.45 7.85 10.39
C LEU A 99 14.84 8.24 9.86
N LYS A 100 15.46 9.32 10.38
CA LYS A 100 16.84 9.69 10.06
C LYS A 100 17.82 8.59 10.45
N GLU A 101 17.70 8.05 11.66
CA GLU A 101 18.56 6.97 12.17
C GLU A 101 18.44 5.69 11.32
N ASP A 102 17.23 5.33 10.91
CA ASP A 102 16.99 4.21 10.00
C ASP A 102 17.70 4.43 8.66
N PHE A 103 17.59 5.62 8.06
CA PHE A 103 18.29 5.93 6.82
C PHE A 103 19.81 5.92 6.95
N LEU A 104 20.36 6.42 8.07
CA LEU A 104 21.78 6.34 8.36
C LEU A 104 22.25 4.89 8.50
N THR A 105 21.45 4.05 9.18
CA THR A 105 21.72 2.61 9.35
C THR A 105 21.71 1.87 8.02
N LEU A 106 20.85 2.28 7.09
CA LEU A 106 20.82 1.78 5.71
C LEU A 106 21.99 2.28 4.86
N GLY A 107 22.86 3.15 5.37
CA GLY A 107 24.04 3.66 4.68
C GLY A 107 23.78 4.91 3.83
N LEU A 108 22.67 5.62 4.05
CA LEU A 108 22.36 6.84 3.30
C LEU A 108 23.15 8.02 3.89
N ALA A 109 23.74 8.84 3.01
CA ALA A 109 24.53 10.00 3.43
C ALA A 109 23.75 10.93 4.37
N GLU A 110 24.43 11.50 5.37
CA GLU A 110 23.80 12.30 6.43
C GLU A 110 22.96 13.47 5.90
N GLU A 111 23.42 14.15 4.86
CA GLU A 111 22.69 15.25 4.23
C GLU A 111 21.33 14.79 3.66
N LYS A 112 21.31 13.65 2.96
CA LYS A 112 20.08 13.08 2.38
C LYS A 112 19.12 12.60 3.46
N SER A 113 19.65 11.92 4.48
CA SER A 113 18.88 11.41 5.62
C SER A 113 18.24 12.56 6.41
N THR A 114 19.00 13.64 6.64
CA THR A 114 18.51 14.85 7.32
C THR A 114 17.43 15.54 6.50
N TYR A 115 17.67 15.75 5.20
CA TYR A 115 16.68 16.36 4.31
C TYR A 115 15.36 15.56 4.28
N PHE A 116 15.42 14.24 4.17
CA PHE A 116 14.22 13.41 4.16
C PHE A 116 13.44 13.52 5.48
N ALA A 117 14.14 13.52 6.61
CA ALA A 117 13.52 13.65 7.93
C ALA A 117 12.85 15.03 8.12
N GLU A 118 13.44 16.11 7.58
CA GLU A 118 12.82 17.43 7.57
C GLU A 118 11.55 17.46 6.73
N GLN A 119 11.59 16.90 5.51
CA GLN A 119 10.41 16.78 4.66
C GLN A 119 9.32 15.93 5.33
N TRP A 120 9.70 14.85 6.00
CA TRP A 120 8.79 14.04 6.80
C TRP A 120 8.13 14.86 7.89
N GLN A 121 8.91 15.58 8.71
CA GLN A 121 8.41 16.38 9.82
C GLN A 121 7.43 17.48 9.34
N GLN A 122 7.78 18.19 8.27
CA GLN A 122 6.95 19.26 7.71
C GLN A 122 5.61 18.74 7.17
N ASN A 123 5.60 17.54 6.60
CA ASN A 123 4.42 16.99 5.93
C ASN A 123 3.64 15.97 6.77
N LEU A 124 4.14 15.55 7.93
CA LEU A 124 3.57 14.46 8.75
C LEU A 124 2.08 14.66 9.05
N LEU A 125 1.67 15.87 9.43
CA LEU A 125 0.27 16.18 9.74
C LEU A 125 -0.62 16.05 8.51
N ALA A 126 -0.19 16.60 7.37
CA ALA A 126 -0.94 16.55 6.13
C ALA A 126 -1.03 15.11 5.59
N LEU A 127 0.09 14.37 5.62
CA LEU A 127 0.15 12.97 5.24
C LEU A 127 -0.75 12.09 6.11
N SER A 128 -0.78 12.33 7.42
CA SER A 128 -1.66 11.61 8.34
C SER A 128 -3.13 11.85 8.01
N ARG A 129 -3.52 13.09 7.69
CA ARG A 129 -4.88 13.43 7.25
C ARG A 129 -5.23 12.76 5.93
N THR A 130 -4.32 12.76 4.95
CA THR A 130 -4.54 12.09 3.67
C THR A 130 -4.68 10.58 3.85
N ALA A 131 -3.82 9.95 4.66
CA ALA A 131 -3.90 8.52 4.97
C ALA A 131 -5.19 8.13 5.71
N LEU A 132 -5.65 8.98 6.65
CA LEU A 132 -6.94 8.80 7.30
C LEU A 132 -8.09 8.97 6.32
N GLY A 133 -8.05 9.96 5.42
CA GLY A 133 -9.05 10.14 4.37
C GLY A 133 -9.14 8.92 3.45
N GLN A 134 -7.99 8.36 3.03
CA GLN A 134 -7.94 7.13 2.24
C GLN A 134 -8.49 5.92 3.01
N THR A 135 -8.22 5.81 4.31
CA THR A 135 -8.69 4.68 5.15
C THR A 135 -10.18 4.79 5.48
N LEU A 136 -10.67 5.99 5.81
CA LEU A 136 -12.08 6.27 6.10
C LEU A 136 -12.97 6.20 4.84
N MET A 137 -12.37 6.24 3.64
CA MET A 137 -13.05 5.94 2.38
C MET A 137 -13.26 4.45 2.14
N VAL A 138 -12.68 3.56 2.95
CA VAL A 138 -12.89 2.11 2.88
C VAL A 138 -13.94 1.69 3.91
N ASN A 139 -14.95 0.98 3.44
CA ASN A 139 -16.17 0.56 4.16
C ASN A 139 -17.23 1.65 4.37
N GLN A 140 -17.31 2.66 3.49
CA GLN A 140 -18.41 3.63 3.58
C GLN A 140 -19.75 2.95 3.26
N LEU A 141 -20.74 3.08 4.14
CA LEU A 141 -22.11 2.70 3.85
C LEU A 141 -22.69 3.70 2.84
N LEU A 142 -22.93 3.24 1.62
CA LEU A 142 -23.51 4.04 0.55
C LEU A 142 -25.04 4.01 0.60
N ASP A 143 -25.60 2.85 0.92
CA ASP A 143 -27.04 2.64 0.95
C ASP A 143 -27.42 1.47 1.87
N MET A 144 -28.68 1.42 2.31
CA MET A 144 -29.24 0.35 3.11
C MET A 144 -30.65 0.01 2.61
N GLU A 145 -30.80 -1.19 2.07
CA GLU A 145 -32.08 -1.78 1.77
C GLU A 145 -32.48 -2.73 2.91
N TRP A 146 -33.76 -2.72 3.29
CA TRP A 146 -34.30 -3.67 4.25
C TRP A 146 -35.58 -4.31 3.73
N LYS A 147 -35.80 -5.57 4.09
CA LYS A 147 -37.04 -6.31 3.81
C LYS A 147 -37.60 -6.83 5.12
N PHE A 148 -38.86 -6.51 5.36
CA PHE A 148 -39.61 -7.02 6.50
C PHE A 148 -40.55 -8.12 6.02
N GLY A 149 -40.51 -9.27 6.67
CA GLY A 149 -41.35 -10.41 6.36
C GLY A 149 -42.10 -10.90 7.60
N VAL A 150 -43.36 -11.27 7.39
CA VAL A 150 -44.17 -12.02 8.37
C VAL A 150 -44.56 -13.34 7.74
N THR A 151 -44.27 -14.45 8.40
CA THR A 151 -44.76 -15.76 7.97
C THR A 151 -46.04 -16.09 8.75
N ALA A 152 -47.20 -16.00 8.09
CA ALA A 152 -48.45 -16.48 8.68
C ALA A 152 -48.53 -18.01 8.55
N ALA A 153 -48.63 -18.72 9.68
CA ALA A 153 -48.97 -20.15 9.67
C ALA A 153 -50.49 -20.29 9.45
N SER A 154 -50.90 -20.85 8.31
CA SER A 154 -52.32 -21.03 7.97
C SER A 154 -52.95 -22.31 8.55
N SER A 155 -52.47 -22.81 9.69
CA SER A 155 -53.08 -23.95 10.39
C SER A 155 -53.29 -23.64 11.86
N GLU A 156 -54.46 -24.01 12.34
CA GLU A 156 -55.18 -23.55 13.53
C GLU A 156 -54.56 -23.98 14.89
N LEU A 157 -53.24 -23.99 15.02
CA LEU A 157 -52.59 -24.37 16.27
C LEU A 157 -51.37 -23.50 16.58
N ASN A 158 -51.65 -22.35 17.20
CA ASN A 158 -50.76 -21.55 18.06
C ASN A 158 -49.26 -21.49 17.68
N GLN A 159 -48.94 -21.26 16.42
CA GLN A 159 -47.57 -20.90 16.03
C GLN A 159 -47.54 -19.43 15.67
N VAL A 160 -47.02 -18.62 16.60
CA VAL A 160 -46.78 -17.19 16.42
C VAL A 160 -45.96 -17.03 15.14
N GLY A 161 -46.51 -16.33 14.15
CA GLY A 161 -45.85 -16.14 12.86
C GLY A 161 -44.45 -15.55 13.07
N ASN A 162 -43.43 -16.16 12.47
CA ASN A 162 -42.07 -15.70 12.68
C ASN A 162 -41.88 -14.38 11.92
N THR A 163 -41.44 -13.35 12.63
CA THR A 163 -41.12 -12.05 12.05
C THR A 163 -39.62 -12.01 11.75
N PHE A 164 -39.24 -11.56 10.57
CA PHE A 164 -37.84 -11.37 10.22
C PHE A 164 -37.61 -10.04 9.51
N ILE A 165 -36.40 -9.51 9.71
CA ILE A 165 -35.85 -8.38 8.97
C ILE A 165 -34.60 -8.89 8.29
N GLN A 166 -34.52 -8.70 6.98
CA GLN A 166 -33.31 -8.94 6.21
C GLN A 166 -32.73 -7.59 5.79
N LEU A 167 -31.47 -7.33 6.15
CA LEU A 167 -30.76 -6.12 5.77
C LEU A 167 -29.81 -6.40 4.61
N LYS A 168 -29.71 -5.46 3.68
CA LYS A 168 -28.69 -5.41 2.64
C LYS A 168 -28.01 -4.06 2.72
N LEU A 169 -26.76 -4.06 3.16
CA LEU A 169 -25.91 -2.90 3.22
C LEU A 169 -25.11 -2.81 1.93
N VAL A 170 -25.13 -1.65 1.27
CA VAL A 170 -24.31 -1.36 0.09
C VAL A 170 -23.08 -0.61 0.58
N VAL A 171 -21.91 -1.26 0.55
CA VAL A 171 -20.68 -0.75 1.15
C VAL A 171 -19.63 -0.47 0.07
N ASN A 172 -19.04 0.72 0.08
CA ASN A 172 -17.88 1.05 -0.72
C ASN A 172 -16.61 0.52 -0.03
N LYS A 173 -15.92 -0.44 -0.64
CA LYS A 173 -14.64 -1.00 -0.15
C LYS A 173 -13.42 -0.25 -0.72
N GLY A 174 -13.58 0.99 -1.16
CA GLY A 174 -12.55 1.81 -1.81
C GLY A 174 -12.39 1.49 -3.31
N ASN A 175 -12.45 0.21 -3.68
CA ASN A 175 -12.14 -0.24 -5.04
C ASN A 175 -13.37 -0.83 -5.76
N LYS A 176 -14.39 -1.20 -4.98
CA LYS A 176 -15.62 -1.85 -5.43
C LYS A 176 -16.75 -1.57 -4.46
N THR A 177 -17.97 -1.56 -4.97
CA THR A 177 -19.18 -1.58 -4.16
C THR A 177 -19.59 -3.03 -3.91
N GLU A 178 -19.89 -3.36 -2.66
CA GLU A 178 -20.21 -4.72 -2.23
C GLU A 178 -21.51 -4.73 -1.42
N ASN A 179 -22.36 -5.73 -1.68
CA ASN A 179 -23.60 -5.94 -0.93
C ASN A 179 -23.34 -6.90 0.23
N VAL A 180 -23.56 -6.45 1.46
CA VAL A 180 -23.46 -7.25 2.68
C VAL A 180 -24.86 -7.54 3.19
N TYR A 181 -25.20 -8.82 3.35
CA TYR A 181 -26.51 -9.26 3.82
C TYR A 181 -26.44 -9.69 5.29
N MET A 182 -27.43 -9.30 6.08
CA MET A 182 -27.61 -9.69 7.49
C MET A 182 -29.03 -10.19 7.71
#